data_AF-A0A4D6HIN4-F1
#
_entry.id   AF-A0A4D6HIN4-F1
#
_cell.length_a   1.000
_cell.length_b   1.000
_cell.length_c   1.000
_cell.angle_alpha   90.00
_cell.angle_beta   90.00
_cell.angle_gamma   90.00
#
_symmetry.space_group_name_H-M   'P 1'
#
loop_
_entity.id
_entity.type
_entity.pdbx_description
1 polymer ?
#
loop_
_entity_poly.entity_id
_entity_poly.type
_entity_poly.pdbx_seq_one_letter_code
_entity_poly.pdbx_strand_id
1 'polypeptide(L)' 'MTEEVPVRRTDLLILMIVSIVGGVLLASLIVTPTLSTQFISTIFLGMVLLAFFLFIPVMGIRLFLDDWNDE' A
#
# COMPACT_ATOMS: atom_id res chain seq x y z
N MET A 1 -6.54 -16.34 -24.91
CA MET A 1 -5.81 -16.42 -23.64
C MET A 1 -5.50 -15.00 -23.15
N THR A 2 -6.52 -14.21 -22.84
CA THR A 2 -6.35 -13.00 -22.02
C THR A 2 -6.51 -13.48 -20.59
N GLU A 3 -5.42 -14.00 -20.04
CA GLU A 3 -5.35 -14.37 -18.64
C GLU A 3 -5.51 -13.06 -17.86
N GLU A 4 -6.72 -12.82 -17.35
CA GLU A 4 -7.03 -11.62 -16.59
C GLU A 4 -6.10 -11.59 -15.39
N VAL A 5 -5.15 -10.64 -15.40
CA VAL A 5 -4.29 -10.42 -14.26
C VAL A 5 -5.20 -10.23 -13.04
N PRO A 6 -5.03 -10.97 -11.94
CA PRO A 6 -5.97 -10.97 -10.82
C PRO A 6 -6.05 -9.62 -10.07
N VAL A 7 -5.29 -8.62 -10.53
CA VAL A 7 -5.14 -7.29 -9.95
C VAL A 7 -6.13 -6.33 -10.60
N ARG A 8 -7.14 -5.87 -9.84
CA ARG A 8 -8.02 -4.79 -10.28
C ARG A 8 -7.33 -3.44 -10.06
N ARG A 9 -7.75 -2.42 -10.84
CA ARG A 9 -7.28 -1.04 -10.65
C ARG A 9 -7.58 -0.50 -9.25
N THR A 10 -8.68 -0.94 -8.66
CA THR A 10 -9.07 -0.59 -7.28
C THR A 10 -8.04 -1.06 -6.26
N ASP A 11 -7.45 -2.24 -6.46
CA ASP A 11 -6.44 -2.81 -5.55
C ASP A 11 -5.17 -1.95 -5.56
N LEU A 12 -4.77 -1.48 -6.75
CA LEU A 12 -3.65 -0.56 -6.92
C LEU A 12 -3.92 0.79 -6.27
N LEU A 13 -5.15 1.30 -6.34
CA LEU A 13 -5.54 2.55 -5.68
C LEU A 13 -5.54 2.41 -4.16
N ILE A 14 -6.10 1.32 -3.62
CA ILE A 14 -6.09 1.05 -2.17
C ILE A 14 -4.66 0.92 -1.68
N LEU A 15 -3.84 0.12 -2.37
CA LEU A 15 -2.44 -0.07 -2.03
C LEU A 15 -1.68 1.27 -2.05
N MET A 16 -1.89 2.09 -3.07
CA MET A 16 -1.28 3.41 -3.18
C MET A 16 -1.65 4.31 -2.00
N ILE A 17 -2.94 4.42 -1.67
CA ILE A 17 -3.42 5.26 -0.58
C ILE A 17 -2.86 4.78 0.77
N VAL A 18 -2.96 3.48 1.06
CA VAL A 18 -2.49 2.91 2.32
C VAL A 18 -0.97 3.07 2.46
N SER A 19 -0.21 2.86 1.39
CA SER A 19 1.24 3.03 1.41
C SER A 19 1.66 4.49 1.58
N ILE A 20 0.98 5.44 0.94
CA ILE A 20 1.25 6.88 1.13
C ILE A 20 1.00 7.26 2.58
N VAL A 21 -0.19 6.95 3.10
CA VAL A 21 -0.59 7.29 4.48
C VAL A 21 0.34 6.61 5.48
N GLY A 22 0.57 5.31 5.32
CA GLY A 22 1.45 4.54 6.20
C GLY A 22 2.91 5.01 6.13
N GLY A 23 3.42 5.36 4.95
CA GLY A 23 4.79 5.87 4.79
C GLY A 23 5.00 7.20 5.50
N VAL A 24 4.01 8.10 5.43
CA VAL A 24 4.02 9.36 6.17
C VAL A 24 3.97 9.12 7.68
N LEU A 25 3.05 8.26 8.14
CA LEU A 25 2.91 7.93 9.56
C LEU A 25 4.19 7.29 10.12
N LEU A 26 4.76 6.32 9.42
CA LEU A 26 6.01 5.66 9.81
C LEU A 26 7.17 6.65 9.86
N ALA A 27 7.31 7.52 8.86
CA ALA A 27 8.35 8.53 8.86
C ALA A 27 8.19 9.50 10.03
N SER A 28 6.96 9.92 10.35
CA SER A 28 6.67 10.79 11.50
C SER A 28 6.95 10.13 12.86
N LEU A 29 6.91 8.79 12.94
CA LEU A 29 7.25 8.04 14.15
C LEU A 29 8.77 7.87 14.33
N ILE A 30 9.52 7.78 13.22
CA ILE A 30 10.96 7.48 13.25
C ILE A 30 11.81 8.75 13.27
N VAL A 31 11.38 9.79 12.53
CA VAL A 31 12.12 11.03 12.34
C VAL A 31 11.22 12.20 12.67
N THR A 32 11.77 13.25 13.30
CA THR A 32 11.04 14.48 13.59
C THR A 32 10.41 15.05 12.31
N PRO A 33 9.08 15.28 12.26
CA PRO A 33 8.39 15.79 11.09
C PRO A 33 8.90 17.18 10.71
N THR A 34 9.79 17.24 9.73
CA THR A 34 10.43 18.46 9.24
C THR A 34 10.60 18.35 7.73
N LEU A 35 10.56 19.49 7.02
CA LEU A 35 10.84 19.51 5.57
C LEU A 35 12.34 19.37 5.32
N SER A 36 12.86 18.16 5.55
CA SER A 36 14.25 17.78 5.32
C SER A 36 14.34 16.65 4.31
N THR A 37 15.46 16.59 3.59
CA THR A 37 15.75 15.50 2.64
C THR A 37 15.68 14.13 3.32
N GLN A 38 16.10 14.06 4.58
CA GLN A 38 16.02 12.84 5.38
C GLN A 38 14.57 12.41 5.59
N PHE A 39 13.70 13.31 6.05
CA PHE A 39 12.29 13.00 6.27
C PHE A 39 11.58 12.55 4.98
N ILE A 40 11.81 13.24 3.87
CA ILE A 40 11.25 12.88 2.55
C ILE A 40 11.74 11.49 2.10
N SER A 41 13.03 11.21 2.27
CA SER A 41 13.61 9.90 1.92
C SER A 41 13.04 8.78 2.80
N THR A 42 12.82 9.03 4.08
CA THR A 42 12.21 8.07 5.01
C THR A 42 10.74 7.80 4.64
N ILE A 43 9.96 8.82 4.28
CA ILE A 43 8.60 8.63 3.75
C ILE A 43 8.65 7.75 2.52
N PHE A 44 9.51 8.08 1.54
CA PHE A 44 9.60 7.33 0.29
C PHE A 44 9.97 5.86 0.52
N LEU A 45 10.97 5.60 1.35
CA LEU A 45 11.36 4.24 1.71
C LEU A 45 10.22 3.49 2.41
N GLY A 46 9.52 4.14 3.33
CA GLY A 46 8.35 3.58 4.01
C GLY A 46 7.21 3.24 3.05
N MET A 47 6.89 4.15 2.11
CA MET A 47 5.89 3.92 1.08
C MET A 47 6.24 2.71 0.20
N VAL A 48 7.49 2.60 -0.25
CA VAL A 48 7.96 1.49 -1.11
C VAL A 48 7.90 0.17 -0.35
N LEU A 49 8.38 0.12 0.89
CA LEU A 49 8.33 -1.09 1.71
C LEU A 49 6.89 -1.51 1.99
N LEU A 50 6.02 -0.58 2.39
CA LEU A 50 4.61 -0.87 2.61
C LEU A 50 3.92 -1.35 1.34
N ALA A 51 4.16 -0.71 0.20
CA ALA A 51 3.59 -1.15 -1.08
C ALA A 51 4.01 -2.58 -1.42
N PHE A 52 5.29 -2.92 -1.21
CA PHE A 52 5.81 -4.25 -1.44
C PHE A 52 5.20 -5.29 -0.50
N PHE A 53 5.18 -5.02 0.81
CA PHE A 53 4.67 -5.96 1.81
C PHE A 53 3.14 -6.12 1.78
N LEU A 54 2.41 -5.04 1.51
CA LEU A 54 0.94 -5.04 1.50
C LEU A 54 0.35 -5.48 0.16
N PHE A 55 1.15 -5.61 -0.90
CA PHE A 55 0.66 -6.06 -2.20
C PHE A 55 -0.11 -7.39 -2.11
N ILE A 56 0.48 -8.42 -1.50
CA ILE A 56 -0.16 -9.73 -1.34
C ILE A 56 -1.36 -9.65 -0.39
N PRO A 57 -1.26 -9.07 0.81
CA PRO A 57 -2.41 -8.90 1.72
C PRO A 57 -3.60 -8.16 1.09
N VAL A 58 -3.37 -7.06 0.38
CA VAL A 58 -4.46 -6.29 -0.28
C VAL A 58 -5.17 -7.17 -1.31
N MET A 59 -4.41 -7.90 -2.12
CA MET A 59 -4.95 -8.84 -3.09
C MET A 59 -5.71 -10.00 -2.42
N GLY A 60 -5.15 -10.56 -1.35
CA GLY A 60 -5.74 -11.68 -0.62
C GLY A 60 -7.05 -11.30 0.06
N ILE A 61 -7.08 -10.19 0.80
CA ILE A 61 -8.30 -9.70 1.47
C ILE A 61 -9.43 -9.51 0.46
N ARG A 62 -9.12 -8.99 -0.73
CA ARG A 62 -10.14 -8.83 -1.78
C ARG A 62 -10.71 -10.16 -2.23
N LEU A 63 -9.89 -11.19 -2.46
CA LEU A 63 -10.40 -12.52 -2.85
C LEU A 63 -11.38 -13.07 -1.81
N PHE A 64 -11.08 -12.89 -0.51
CA PHE A 64 -12.00 -13.28 0.56
C PHE A 64 -13.29 -12.45 0.59
N LEU A 65 -13.22 -11.15 0.29
CA LEU A 65 -14.40 -10.27 0.23
C LEU A 65 -15.27 -10.54 -1.01
N ASP A 66 -14.65 -10.80 -2.16
CA ASP A 66 -15.35 -11.19 -3.39
C ASP A 66 -16.11 -12.52 -3.14
N ASP A 67 -15.48 -13.52 -2.50
CA ASP A 67 -16.11 -14.82 -2.15
C ASP A 67 -17.29 -14.66 -1.16
N TRP A 68 -17.15 -13.79 -0.16
CA TRP A 68 -18.23 -13.53 0.81
C TRP A 68 -19.45 -12.80 0.23
N ASN A 69 -19.26 -11.97 -0.81
CA ASN A 69 -20.33 -11.17 -1.39
C ASN A 69 -21.12 -11.93 -2.48
N ASP A 70 -20.60 -13.06 -2.94
CA ASP A 70 -21.27 -13.97 -3.89
C ASP A 70 -22.14 -15.05 -3.18
N GLU A 71 -22.06 -15.18 -1.84
CA GLU A 71 -22.98 -15.93 -0.97
C GLU A 71 -24.15 -15.09 -0.44
#